data_AF-A0A2V9JIR4-F1
#
_entry.id   AF-A0A2V9JIR4-F1
#
_cell.length_a   1.000
_cell.length_b   1.000
_cell.length_c   1.000
_cell.angle_alpha   90.00
_cell.angle_beta   90.00
_cell.angle_gamma   90.00
#
_symmetry.space_group_name_H-M   'P 1'
#
loop_
_entity.id
_entity.type
_entity.pdbx_description
1 polymer ?
#
loop_
_entity_poly.entity_id
_entity_poly.type
_entity_poly.pdbx_seq_one_letter_code
_entity_poly.pdbx_strand_id
1 'polypeptide(L)'
;MGTSIPDGVPEPARSTGSAGALIQQYSCVAVWPEYYQLKAVSGGYEILSGNMTNGCLDVVGASTASGANIEQNACIGSANQIFNIQ
;
A
#
# COMPACT_ATOMS: atom_id res chain seq x y z
N MET A 1 -6.63 -14.21 -16.53
CA MET A 1 -7.40 -15.37 -16.06
C MET A 1 -7.32 -15.38 -14.54
N GLY A 2 -8.24 -14.68 -13.88
CA GLY A 2 -8.33 -14.65 -12.41
C GLY A 2 -9.29 -15.75 -11.98
N THR A 3 -8.81 -16.67 -11.16
CA THR A 3 -9.63 -17.73 -10.56
C THR A 3 -10.46 -17.15 -9.44
N SER A 4 -11.77 -17.34 -9.52
CA SER A 4 -12.77 -17.05 -8.50
C SER A 4 -12.44 -17.71 -7.14
N ILE A 5 -12.60 -16.97 -6.04
CA ILE A 5 -12.77 -17.50 -4.68
C ILE A 5 -14.21 -17.15 -4.22
N PRO A 6 -14.93 -18.06 -3.54
CA PRO A 6 -16.38 -17.98 -3.44
C PRO A 6 -16.81 -17.27 -2.15
N ASP A 7 -17.07 -15.95 -2.17
CA ASP A 7 -17.68 -15.28 -1.01
C ASP A 7 -18.60 -14.09 -1.38
N GLY A 8 -18.97 -13.91 -2.64
CA GLY A 8 -20.05 -12.97 -3.02
C GLY A 8 -19.80 -11.49 -2.73
N VAL A 9 -18.58 -11.10 -2.35
CA VAL A 9 -18.14 -9.71 -2.27
C VAL A 9 -17.63 -9.30 -3.65
N PRO A 10 -18.10 -8.18 -4.26
CA PRO A 10 -17.50 -7.65 -5.47
C PRO A 10 -16.00 -7.45 -5.26
N GLU A 11 -15.17 -7.98 -6.16
CA GLU A 11 -13.71 -7.86 -6.10
C GLU A 11 -13.30 -6.40 -5.82
N PRO A 12 -12.65 -6.11 -4.69
CA PRO A 12 -12.06 -4.79 -4.49
C PRO A 12 -10.87 -4.71 -5.46
N ALA A 13 -10.83 -3.66 -6.29
CA ALA A 13 -9.94 -3.55 -7.43
C ALA A 13 -8.49 -3.87 -7.05
N ARG A 14 -7.96 -4.98 -7.56
CA ARG A 14 -6.59 -5.44 -7.30
C ARG A 14 -5.63 -4.27 -7.52
N SER A 15 -4.96 -3.80 -6.45
CA SER A 15 -3.93 -2.76 -6.56
C SER A 15 -2.98 -3.17 -7.67
N THR A 16 -2.88 -2.35 -8.72
CA THR A 16 -1.94 -2.60 -9.82
C THR A 16 -0.53 -2.33 -9.31
N GLY A 17 0.52 -2.87 -9.93
CA GLY A 17 1.91 -2.51 -9.58
C GLY A 17 2.33 -1.10 -10.02
N SER A 18 1.36 -0.20 -10.22
CA SER A 18 1.55 1.15 -10.73
C SER A 18 1.58 2.16 -9.60
N ALA A 19 2.34 3.25 -9.77
CA ALA A 19 2.25 4.42 -8.91
C ALA A 19 0.84 5.00 -8.90
N GLY A 20 0.37 5.45 -7.74
CA GLY A 20 -0.99 5.98 -7.53
C GLY A 20 -2.06 4.90 -7.39
N ALA A 21 -1.70 3.61 -7.43
CA ALA A 21 -2.66 2.55 -7.16
C ALA A 21 -2.99 2.52 -5.67
N LEU A 22 -4.28 2.61 -5.34
CA LEU A 22 -4.77 2.55 -3.96
C LEU A 22 -4.42 1.22 -3.31
N ILE A 23 -4.02 1.29 -2.04
CA ILE A 23 -3.88 0.13 -1.17
C ILE A 23 -5.24 -0.23 -0.60
N GLN A 24 -5.53 -1.53 -0.60
CA GLN A 24 -6.78 -2.07 -0.09
C GLN A 24 -6.52 -3.17 0.92
N GLN A 25 -7.42 -3.30 1.90
CA GLN A 25 -7.42 -4.43 2.80
C GLN A 25 -8.15 -5.61 2.14
N TYR A 26 -7.58 -6.80 2.27
CA TYR A 26 -8.18 -8.04 1.80
C TYR A 26 -7.83 -9.21 2.71
N SER A 27 -8.50 -10.34 2.53
CA SER A 27 -8.11 -11.60 3.17
C SER A 27 -6.69 -11.96 2.76
N CYS A 28 -5.80 -12.12 3.73
CA CYS A 28 -4.42 -12.51 3.46
C CYS A 28 -4.38 -13.89 2.79
N VAL A 29 -3.97 -13.93 1.54
CA VAL A 29 -3.76 -15.16 0.77
C VAL A 29 -2.27 -15.39 0.49
N ALA A 30 -1.40 -14.64 1.17
CA ALA A 30 0.06 -14.78 1.14
C ALA A 30 0.65 -14.66 -0.27
N VAL A 31 0.18 -13.68 -1.03
CA VAL A 31 0.74 -13.33 -2.34
C VAL A 31 1.60 -12.06 -2.29
N TRP A 32 2.46 -11.90 -3.29
CA TRP A 32 3.43 -10.80 -3.34
C TRP A 32 2.87 -9.37 -3.14
N PRO A 33 1.65 -8.99 -3.57
CA PRO A 33 1.11 -7.65 -3.34
C PRO A 33 0.66 -7.39 -1.88
N GLU A 34 0.56 -8.44 -1.07
CA GLU A 34 0.19 -8.36 0.35
C GLU A 34 1.41 -8.33 1.27
N TYR A 35 2.61 -8.46 0.70
CA TYR A 35 3.85 -8.38 1.44
C TYR A 35 4.35 -6.95 1.51
N TYR A 36 4.68 -6.53 2.73
CA TYR A 36 5.21 -5.21 3.04
C TYR A 36 6.46 -5.35 3.90
N GLN A 37 7.46 -4.49 3.65
CA GLN A 37 8.67 -4.43 4.47
C GLN A 37 8.76 -3.08 5.15
N LEU A 38 9.07 -3.08 6.45
CA LEU A 38 9.34 -1.85 7.19
C LEU A 38 10.82 -1.49 7.05
N LYS A 39 11.09 -0.33 6.48
CA LYS A 39 12.43 0.25 6.39
C LYS A 39 12.51 1.44 7.34
N ALA A 40 13.34 1.32 8.38
CA ALA A 40 13.55 2.41 9.33
C ALA A 40 14.23 3.61 8.63
N VAL A 41 13.70 4.80 8.87
CA VAL A 41 14.22 6.08 8.40
C VAL A 41 14.19 7.10 9.54
N SER A 42 14.76 8.29 9.32
CA SER A 42 14.61 9.37 10.29
C SER A 42 13.12 9.73 10.45
N GLY A 43 12.62 9.68 11.68
CA GLY A 43 11.24 10.06 12.00
C GLY A 43 10.17 8.98 11.83
N GLY A 44 10.53 7.73 11.49
CA GLY A 44 9.57 6.63 11.40
C GLY A 44 10.00 5.52 10.44
N TYR A 45 9.05 5.01 9.65
CA TYR A 45 9.27 3.93 8.69
C TYR A 45 8.72 4.29 7.31
N GLU A 46 9.51 4.00 6.28
CA GLU A 46 8.98 3.75 4.94
C GLU A 46 8.41 2.32 4.91
N ILE A 47 7.21 2.14 4.38
CA ILE A 47 6.59 0.81 4.22
C ILE A 47 6.71 0.44 2.74
N LEU A 48 7.63 -0.48 2.42
CA LEU A 48 7.91 -0.89 1.05
C LEU A 48 6.84 -1.85 0.54
N SER A 49 6.26 -1.55 -0.62
CA SER A 49 5.27 -2.38 -1.30
C SER A 49 5.95 -3.54 -2.02
N GLY A 50 5.48 -4.76 -1.76
CA GLY A 50 5.85 -5.91 -2.59
C GLY A 50 5.38 -5.77 -4.03
N ASN A 51 4.29 -5.03 -4.28
CA ASN A 51 3.60 -4.92 -5.55
C ASN A 51 4.28 -3.97 -6.58
N MET A 52 5.24 -3.15 -6.14
CA MET A 52 5.91 -2.15 -6.97
C MET A 52 7.40 -2.06 -6.62
N THR A 53 8.26 -2.15 -7.63
CA THR A 53 9.70 -1.97 -7.43
C THR A 53 10.01 -0.55 -6.97
N ASN A 54 10.71 -0.42 -5.83
CA ASN A 54 10.95 0.87 -5.15
C ASN A 54 9.64 1.62 -4.80
N GLY A 55 8.55 0.88 -4.59
CA GLY A 55 7.27 1.43 -4.15
C GLY A 55 7.20 1.53 -2.63
N CYS A 56 6.65 2.63 -2.13
CA CYS A 56 6.33 2.88 -0.73
C CYS A 56 4.84 3.17 -0.59
N LEU A 57 4.28 2.91 0.59
CA LEU A 57 2.99 3.47 0.96
C LEU A 57 3.09 5.00 1.02
N ASP A 58 2.03 5.65 0.57
CA ASP A 58 1.93 7.09 0.41
C ASP A 58 0.51 7.53 0.79
N VAL A 59 0.39 8.56 1.62
CA VAL A 59 -0.92 9.17 1.91
C VAL A 59 -1.33 10.03 0.73
N VAL A 60 -2.44 9.67 0.07
CA VAL A 60 -2.93 10.33 -1.15
C VAL A 60 -3.01 11.85 -0.95
N GLY A 61 -2.25 12.57 -1.78
CA GLY A 61 -2.19 14.03 -1.77
C GLY A 61 -1.65 14.65 -0.48
N ALA A 62 -0.90 13.89 0.33
CA ALA A 62 -0.42 14.28 1.66
C ALA A 62 -1.54 14.76 2.61
N SER A 63 -2.74 14.18 2.48
CA SER A 63 -3.91 14.54 3.27
C SER A 63 -3.70 14.28 4.76
N THR A 64 -4.11 15.22 5.60
CA THR A 64 -4.13 15.07 7.06
C THR A 64 -5.52 14.68 7.59
N ALA A 65 -6.50 14.47 6.70
CA ALA A 65 -7.83 14.07 7.09
C ALA A 65 -7.85 12.63 7.63
N SER A 66 -8.67 12.39 8.65
CA SER A 66 -8.91 11.04 9.15
C SER A 66 -9.52 10.16 8.05
N GLY A 67 -8.99 8.95 7.89
CA GLY A 67 -9.42 8.04 6.83
C GLY A 67 -8.91 8.42 5.43
N ALA A 68 -7.88 9.28 5.33
CA ALA A 68 -7.19 9.49 4.07
C ALA A 68 -6.76 8.16 3.44
N ASN A 69 -6.98 8.03 2.13
CA ASN A 69 -6.60 6.84 1.41
C ASN A 69 -5.07 6.69 1.38
N ILE A 70 -4.63 5.45 1.30
CA ILE A 70 -3.23 5.09 1.07
C ILE A 70 -3.10 4.62 -0.37
N GLU A 71 -2.08 5.07 -1.06
CA GLU A 71 -1.64 4.56 -2.36
C GLU A 71 -0.22 4.01 -2.27
N GLN A 72 0.21 3.27 -3.28
CA GLN A 72 1.64 3.04 -3.47
C GLN A 72 2.20 4.06 -4.45
N ASN A 73 3.38 4.57 -4.15
CA ASN A 73 4.09 5.48 -5.04
C ASN A 73 5.60 5.24 -4.95
N ALA A 74 6.39 5.81 -5.86
CA ALA A 74 7.83 5.74 -5.77
C ALA A 74 8.29 6.30 -4.41
N CYS A 75 9.14 5.55 -3.71
CA CYS A 75 9.77 6.03 -2.49
C CYS A 75 10.63 7.25 -2.82
N ILE A 76 10.22 8.42 -2.30
CA ILE A 76 10.95 9.70 -2.41
C ILE A 76 11.33 10.27 -1.04
N GLY A 77 10.95 9.61 0.06
CA GLY A 77 11.30 10.01 1.42
C GLY A 77 10.56 11.26 1.90
N SER A 78 9.41 11.58 1.30
CA SER A 78 8.57 12.69 1.73
C SER A 78 7.80 12.35 3.01
N ALA A 79 7.35 13.37 3.75
CA ALA A 79 6.67 13.18 5.03
C ALA A 79 5.40 12.31 4.94
N ASN A 80 4.68 12.35 3.81
CA ASN A 80 3.50 11.52 3.52
C ASN A 80 3.83 10.04 3.22
N GLN A 81 5.11 9.65 3.24
CA GLN A 81 5.58 8.28 3.07
C GLN A 81 6.24 7.72 4.35
N ILE A 82 6.27 8.50 5.43
CA ILE A 82 6.89 8.11 6.70
C ILE A 82 5.80 7.87 7.73
N PHE A 83 5.70 6.63 8.19
CA PHE A 83 4.67 6.19 9.12
C PHE A 83 5.26 5.91 10.50
N ASN A 84 4.55 6.34 11.52
CA ASN A 84 4.74 5.84 12.88
C ASN A 84 3.91 4.58 13.03
N ILE A 85 4.55 3.46 13.33
CA ILE A 85 3.90 2.22 13.67
C ILE A 85 3.91 2.11 15.19
N GLN A 86 2.73 1.93 15.80
CA GLN A 86 2.55 1.81 17.25
C GLN A 86 2.03 0.43 17.62
#